data_AF-A0A9D2XX00-F1
#
_entry.id   AF-A0A9D2XX00-F1
#
_cell.length_a   1.000
_cell.length_b   1.000
_cell.length_c   1.000
_cell.angle_alpha   90.00
_cell.angle_beta   90.00
_cell.angle_gamma   90.00
#
_symmetry.space_group_name_H-M   'P 1'
#
loop_
_entity.id
_entity.type
_entity.pdbx_description
1 polymer ?
#
loop_
_entity_poly.entity_id
_entity_poly.type
_entity_poly.pdbx_seq_one_letter_code
_entity_poly.pdbx_strand_id
1 'polypeptide(L)'
;MDVTVVYTLCLICSLTEAQLQQQPDPDSNSYLKPAGSHVEAGNPSEHQQTCTQEINAVLREMSASLAGLKVEVKYLQKENEAKTRELELQKQQDQAHEGELITIKASANITENQVEALRREGEVKQVAFSASLMDSGSGDIGPFNAQTPLVFRRVVTNIGNAYNPNTGFFIAPVRGVYHFEFYFYGHGHASHGSGAALFKNGEHIFIAYEHQSSYSVNGANGVTLLLEVGDVVFLRQWQSSRIFDNENHHTTFSGHLIFTM
;
A
#
# COMPACT_ATOMS: atom_id res chain seq x y z
N MET A 1 35.39 14.76 -14.48
CA MET A 1 35.48 14.09 -15.79
C MET A 1 36.36 12.88 -15.58
N ASP A 2 35.73 11.71 -15.67
CA ASP A 2 36.04 10.53 -14.87
C ASP A 2 36.92 9.52 -15.64
N VAL A 3 37.91 8.97 -14.97
CA VAL A 3 39.00 8.13 -15.54
C VAL A 3 38.46 6.80 -16.10
N THR A 4 37.23 6.45 -15.75
CA THR A 4 36.48 5.26 -16.19
C THR A 4 36.09 5.30 -17.67
N VAL A 5 35.97 6.48 -18.29
CA VAL A 5 35.55 6.63 -19.70
C VAL A 5 36.70 6.35 -20.68
N VAL A 6 37.95 6.52 -20.25
CA VAL A 6 39.13 6.26 -21.10
C VAL A 6 39.42 4.76 -21.24
N TYR A 7 39.14 3.97 -20.19
CA TYR A 7 39.34 2.51 -20.21
C TYR A 7 38.31 1.77 -21.05
N THR A 8 37.07 2.25 -21.13
CA THR A 8 36.03 1.62 -21.96
C THR A 8 36.25 1.89 -23.46
N LEU A 9 36.87 3.02 -23.83
CA LEU A 9 37.23 3.32 -25.22
C LEU A 9 38.46 2.54 -25.72
N CYS A 10 39.44 2.23 -24.86
CA CYS A 10 40.60 1.40 -25.24
C CYS A 10 40.26 -0.09 -25.49
N LEU A 11 39.20 -0.62 -24.88
CA LEU A 11 38.78 -2.02 -25.06
C LEU A 11 37.97 -2.25 -26.36
N ILE A 12 37.40 -1.20 -26.95
CA ILE A 12 36.60 -1.30 -28.19
C ILE A 12 37.50 -1.28 -29.44
N CYS A 13 38.71 -0.69 -29.37
CA CYS A 13 39.65 -0.63 -30.49
C CYS A 13 40.48 -1.91 -30.72
N SER A 14 40.64 -2.79 -29.74
CA SER A 14 41.47 -4.01 -29.88
C SER A 14 40.69 -5.24 -30.36
N LEU A 15 39.35 -5.22 -30.30
CA LEU A 15 38.50 -6.33 -30.73
C LEU A 15 38.11 -6.27 -32.22
N THR A 16 38.37 -5.15 -32.91
CA THR A 16 37.99 -4.97 -34.32
C THR A 16 39.09 -5.31 -35.34
N GLU A 17 40.34 -5.51 -34.91
CA GLU A 17 41.46 -5.87 -35.81
C GLU A 17 41.69 -7.38 -35.99
N ALA A 18 40.99 -8.25 -35.25
CA ALA A 18 41.27 -9.70 -35.23
C ALA A 18 40.49 -10.54 -36.26
N GLN A 19 39.67 -9.96 -37.15
CA GLN A 19 38.77 -10.75 -38.01
C GLN A 19 38.68 -10.37 -39.51
N LEU A 20 39.75 -9.88 -40.14
CA LEU A 20 39.79 -9.92 -41.60
C LEU A 20 41.09 -10.50 -42.17
N GLN A 21 40.89 -11.47 -43.07
CA GLN A 21 41.82 -12.08 -44.02
C GLN A 21 42.55 -13.35 -43.57
N GLN A 22 41.93 -14.50 -43.85
CA GLN A 22 42.59 -15.52 -44.66
C GLN A 22 41.55 -16.48 -45.27
N GLN A 23 41.32 -16.28 -46.57
CA GLN A 23 40.65 -17.21 -47.47
C GLN A 23 41.74 -18.12 -48.08
N PRO A 24 41.47 -19.41 -48.37
CA PRO A 24 42.49 -20.39 -48.74
C PRO A 24 42.71 -20.41 -50.26
N ASP A 25 43.94 -20.70 -50.73
CA ASP A 25 44.19 -21.37 -52.02
C ASP A 25 45.68 -21.76 -52.26
N PRO A 26 46.04 -22.56 -53.29
CA PRO A 26 46.52 -23.94 -53.13
C PRO A 26 47.95 -24.20 -53.67
N ASP A 27 48.38 -25.46 -53.60
CA ASP A 27 49.52 -26.10 -54.29
C ASP A 27 50.95 -25.59 -54.08
N SER A 28 51.78 -26.45 -53.47
CA SER A 28 53.22 -26.50 -53.75
C SER A 28 53.78 -27.87 -53.35
N ASN A 29 54.05 -28.67 -54.38
CA ASN A 29 54.69 -29.98 -54.33
C ASN A 29 56.22 -29.84 -54.23
N SER A 30 56.89 -30.94 -53.89
CA SER A 30 58.35 -31.23 -54.00
C SER A 30 59.29 -30.77 -52.87
N TYR A 31 59.99 -31.72 -52.24
CA TYR A 31 61.39 -32.07 -52.58
C TYR A 31 61.80 -33.35 -51.84
N LEU A 32 62.10 -34.40 -52.62
CA LEU A 32 62.89 -35.56 -52.22
C LEU A 32 64.38 -35.19 -52.28
N LYS A 33 65.19 -35.63 -51.30
CA LYS A 33 66.46 -36.31 -51.62
C LYS A 33 66.98 -37.19 -50.46
N PRO A 34 67.59 -38.36 -50.76
CA PRO A 34 67.99 -39.35 -49.77
C PRO A 34 69.50 -39.35 -49.49
N ALA A 35 69.90 -39.99 -48.40
CA ALA A 35 71.25 -40.53 -48.23
C ALA A 35 71.14 -41.86 -47.48
N GLY A 36 71.68 -42.92 -48.08
CA GLY A 36 71.66 -44.28 -47.52
C GLY A 36 73.04 -44.77 -47.12
N SER A 37 73.06 -45.79 -46.24
CA SER A 37 74.03 -46.88 -46.08
C SER A 37 73.67 -47.61 -44.76
N HIS A 38 73.68 -48.93 -44.57
CA HIS A 38 74.11 -50.09 -45.35
C HIS A 38 73.44 -51.35 -44.72
N VAL A 39 72.83 -52.19 -45.57
CA VAL A 39 72.64 -53.66 -45.59
C VAL A 39 72.76 -54.50 -44.29
N GLU A 40 71.71 -55.30 -43.98
CA GLU A 40 71.86 -56.77 -43.87
C GLU A 40 70.57 -57.51 -44.24
N ALA A 41 70.74 -58.65 -44.93
CA ALA A 41 69.76 -59.25 -45.83
C ALA A 41 68.79 -60.22 -45.14
N GLY A 42 67.49 -59.98 -45.35
CA GLY A 42 66.38 -60.91 -45.09
C GLY A 42 65.28 -60.68 -46.13
N ASN A 43 64.73 -61.77 -46.67
CA ASN A 43 63.77 -61.89 -47.78
C ASN A 43 62.88 -60.64 -48.09
N PRO A 44 63.00 -59.96 -49.25
CA PRO A 44 62.40 -58.62 -49.45
C PRO A 44 60.88 -58.60 -49.74
N SER A 45 60.26 -59.73 -50.09
CA SER A 45 58.91 -59.74 -50.67
C SER A 45 57.77 -59.77 -49.63
N GLU A 46 57.97 -60.38 -48.46
CA GLU A 46 56.91 -60.46 -47.44
C GLU A 46 56.93 -59.23 -46.54
N HIS A 47 58.10 -58.78 -46.09
CA HIS A 47 58.23 -57.70 -45.11
C HIS A 47 57.78 -56.32 -45.65
N GLN A 48 58.02 -56.07 -46.93
CA GLN A 48 57.60 -54.83 -47.62
C GLN A 48 56.09 -54.81 -47.87
N GLN A 49 55.47 -55.98 -48.03
CA GLN A 49 54.03 -56.14 -48.23
C GLN A 49 53.25 -56.05 -46.90
N THR A 50 53.80 -56.58 -45.80
CA THR A 50 53.25 -56.45 -44.45
C THR A 50 53.30 -55.00 -43.94
N CYS A 51 54.42 -54.29 -44.12
CA CYS A 51 54.57 -52.88 -43.70
C CYS A 51 53.59 -51.95 -44.43
N THR A 52 53.35 -52.19 -45.73
CA THR A 52 52.40 -51.41 -46.53
C THR A 52 50.95 -51.72 -46.15
N GLN A 53 50.63 -52.96 -45.75
CA GLN A 53 49.30 -53.33 -45.25
C GLN A 53 49.01 -52.69 -43.88
N GLU A 54 49.98 -52.67 -42.96
CA GLU A 54 49.85 -52.03 -41.65
C GLU A 54 49.63 -50.52 -41.76
N ILE A 55 50.39 -49.82 -42.62
CA ILE A 55 50.19 -48.38 -42.88
C ILE A 55 48.78 -48.11 -43.42
N ASN A 56 48.32 -48.93 -44.36
CA ASN A 56 46.96 -48.80 -44.92
C ASN A 56 45.85 -49.11 -43.91
N ALA A 57 46.09 -50.03 -42.98
CA ALA A 57 45.17 -50.34 -41.89
C ALA A 57 45.06 -49.14 -40.93
N VAL A 58 46.18 -48.55 -40.52
CA VAL A 58 46.20 -47.34 -39.68
C VAL A 58 45.54 -46.16 -40.39
N LEU A 59 45.77 -45.97 -41.69
CA LEU A 59 45.11 -44.93 -42.49
C LEU A 59 43.59 -45.12 -42.56
N ARG A 60 43.11 -46.36 -42.64
CA ARG A 60 41.67 -46.67 -42.60
C ARG A 60 41.08 -46.39 -41.22
N GLU A 61 41.75 -46.76 -40.15
CA GLU A 61 41.33 -46.43 -38.78
C GLU A 61 41.29 -44.92 -38.56
N MET A 62 42.35 -44.20 -38.94
CA MET A 62 42.37 -42.73 -38.88
C MET A 62 41.23 -42.11 -39.69
N SER A 63 40.94 -42.64 -40.88
CA SER A 63 39.83 -42.16 -41.73
C SER A 63 38.47 -42.42 -41.07
N ALA A 64 38.29 -43.59 -40.45
CA ALA A 64 37.08 -43.92 -39.70
C ALA A 64 36.93 -43.05 -38.44
N SER A 65 38.00 -42.81 -37.69
CA SER A 65 38.02 -41.91 -36.54
C SER A 65 37.72 -40.47 -36.94
N LEU A 66 38.32 -39.97 -38.03
CA LEU A 66 38.06 -38.63 -38.56
C LEU A 66 36.59 -38.49 -39.00
N ALA A 67 36.01 -39.52 -39.61
CA ALA A 67 34.60 -39.55 -39.97
C ALA A 67 33.70 -39.52 -38.72
N GLY A 68 34.03 -40.28 -37.68
CA GLY A 68 33.34 -40.26 -36.39
C GLY A 68 33.37 -38.88 -35.73
N LEU A 69 34.56 -38.28 -35.63
CA LEU A 69 34.76 -36.95 -35.06
C LEU A 69 33.99 -35.87 -35.84
N LYS A 70 33.92 -35.98 -37.17
CA LYS A 70 33.16 -35.07 -38.03
C LYS A 70 31.64 -35.17 -37.79
N VAL A 71 31.13 -36.35 -37.46
CA VAL A 71 29.72 -36.53 -37.09
C VAL A 71 29.44 -35.90 -35.72
N GLU A 72 30.31 -36.10 -34.76
CA GLU A 72 30.17 -35.56 -33.40
C GLU A 72 30.24 -34.03 -33.39
N VAL A 73 31.16 -33.43 -34.15
CA VAL A 73 31.20 -31.97 -34.34
C VAL A 73 29.89 -31.43 -34.92
N LYS A 74 29.31 -32.11 -35.92
CA LYS A 74 28.01 -31.71 -36.48
C LYS A 74 26.86 -31.84 -35.47
N TYR A 75 26.91 -32.85 -34.60
CA TYR A 75 25.92 -33.04 -33.55
C TYR A 75 26.02 -31.93 -32.51
N LEU A 76 27.21 -31.68 -31.98
CA LEU A 76 27.48 -30.60 -31.02
C LEU A 76 27.12 -29.22 -31.58
N GLN A 77 27.36 -29.00 -32.87
CA GLN A 77 26.98 -27.76 -33.53
C GLN A 77 25.47 -27.55 -33.54
N LYS A 78 24.69 -28.60 -33.85
CA LYS A 78 23.22 -28.55 -33.74
C LYS A 78 22.73 -28.34 -32.31
N GLU A 79 23.36 -28.99 -31.32
CA GLU A 79 23.00 -28.83 -29.92
C GLU A 79 23.28 -27.39 -29.44
N ASN A 80 24.42 -26.82 -29.82
CA ASN A 80 24.76 -25.43 -29.51
C ASN A 80 23.80 -24.43 -30.17
N GLU A 81 23.39 -24.68 -31.42
CA GLU A 81 22.37 -23.87 -32.09
C GLU A 81 21.02 -23.96 -31.37
N ALA A 82 20.61 -25.13 -30.91
CA ALA A 82 19.36 -25.31 -30.17
C ALA A 82 19.41 -24.59 -28.81
N LYS A 83 20.50 -24.76 -28.06
CA LYS A 83 20.72 -24.12 -26.76
C LYS A 83 20.79 -22.58 -26.87
N THR A 84 21.33 -22.07 -27.98
CA THR A 84 21.33 -20.63 -28.28
C THR A 84 19.91 -20.10 -28.48
N ARG A 85 19.04 -20.82 -29.21
CA ARG A 85 17.63 -20.43 -29.39
C ARG A 85 16.83 -20.46 -28.08
N GLU A 86 17.07 -21.46 -27.24
CA GLU A 86 16.43 -21.56 -25.93
C GLU A 86 16.82 -20.39 -25.01
N LEU A 87 18.11 -20.01 -25.02
CA LEU A 87 18.60 -18.84 -24.28
C LEU A 87 17.98 -17.53 -24.79
N GLU A 88 17.82 -17.36 -26.10
CA GLU A 88 17.14 -16.20 -26.69
C GLU A 88 15.66 -16.13 -26.28
N LEU A 89 14.97 -17.28 -26.27
CA LEU A 89 13.58 -17.35 -25.82
C LEU A 89 13.43 -16.99 -24.34
N GLN A 90 14.33 -17.51 -23.49
CA GLN A 90 14.34 -17.17 -22.06
C GLN A 90 14.55 -15.67 -21.85
N LYS A 91 15.49 -15.07 -22.59
CA LYS A 91 15.76 -13.62 -22.52
C LYS A 91 14.55 -12.79 -22.93
N GLN A 92 13.78 -13.23 -23.93
CA GLN A 92 12.54 -12.56 -24.32
C GLN A 92 11.45 -12.69 -23.24
N GLN A 93 11.33 -13.86 -22.60
CA GLN A 93 10.41 -14.05 -21.48
C GLN A 93 10.78 -13.18 -20.29
N ASP A 94 12.06 -13.11 -19.93
CA ASP A 94 12.54 -12.28 -18.83
C ASP A 94 12.24 -10.79 -19.07
N GLN A 95 12.42 -10.31 -20.32
CA GLN A 95 12.06 -8.96 -20.71
C GLN A 95 10.54 -8.70 -20.63
N ALA A 96 9.73 -9.68 -21.03
CA ALA A 96 8.27 -9.58 -20.94
C ALA A 96 7.79 -9.54 -19.49
N HIS A 97 8.34 -10.41 -18.63
CA HIS A 97 8.06 -10.45 -17.20
C HIS A 97 8.48 -9.15 -16.50
N GLU A 98 9.62 -8.56 -16.88
CA GLU A 98 10.05 -7.28 -16.32
C GLU A 98 9.08 -6.13 -16.70
N GLY A 99 8.58 -6.11 -17.93
CA GLY A 99 7.53 -5.17 -18.35
C GLY A 99 6.22 -5.34 -17.56
N GLU A 100 5.82 -6.58 -17.32
CA GLU A 100 4.64 -6.89 -16.50
C GLU A 100 4.85 -6.47 -15.03
N LEU A 101 6.03 -6.72 -14.47
CA LEU A 101 6.39 -6.33 -13.10
C LEU A 101 6.36 -4.81 -12.92
N ILE A 102 6.84 -4.04 -13.89
CA ILE A 102 6.76 -2.57 -13.88
C ILE A 102 5.29 -2.12 -13.85
N THR A 103 4.44 -2.76 -14.64
CA THR A 103 3.01 -2.45 -14.73
C THR A 103 2.28 -2.78 -13.42
N ILE A 104 2.55 -3.95 -12.84
CA ILE A 104 1.99 -4.38 -11.54
C ILE A 104 2.47 -3.45 -10.42
N LYS A 105 3.75 -3.05 -10.43
CA LYS A 105 4.29 -2.12 -9.42
C LYS A 105 3.62 -0.75 -9.51
N ALA A 106 3.39 -0.25 -10.72
CA ALA A 106 2.68 1.01 -10.91
C ALA A 106 1.23 0.93 -10.41
N SER A 107 0.50 -0.14 -10.73
CA SER A 107 -0.89 -0.32 -10.26
C SER A 107 -0.97 -0.52 -8.74
N ALA A 108 -0.01 -1.23 -8.13
CA ALA A 108 0.09 -1.39 -6.69
C ALA A 108 0.29 -0.04 -5.98
N ASN A 109 1.22 0.78 -6.47
CA ASN A 109 1.45 2.13 -5.93
C ASN A 109 0.20 3.03 -6.05
N ILE A 110 -0.52 2.95 -7.17
CA ILE A 110 -1.77 3.71 -7.34
C ILE A 110 -2.82 3.24 -6.33
N THR A 111 -2.97 1.93 -6.17
CA THR A 111 -3.93 1.33 -5.24
C THR A 111 -3.61 1.69 -3.79
N GLU A 112 -2.34 1.66 -3.39
CA GLU A 112 -1.88 2.05 -2.07
C GLU A 112 -2.21 3.52 -1.77
N ASN A 113 -1.94 4.42 -2.72
CA ASN A 113 -2.30 5.83 -2.59
C ASN A 113 -3.83 6.04 -2.47
N GLN A 114 -4.63 5.29 -3.22
CA GLN A 114 -6.09 5.35 -3.12
C GLN A 114 -6.59 4.85 -1.76
N VAL A 115 -6.04 3.75 -1.25
CA VAL A 115 -6.38 3.21 0.07
C VAL A 115 -6.02 4.20 1.18
N GLU A 116 -4.85 4.84 1.10
CA GLU A 116 -4.47 5.88 2.06
C GLU A 116 -5.40 7.10 2.02
N ALA A 117 -5.77 7.56 0.82
CA ALA A 117 -6.69 8.69 0.66
C ALA A 117 -8.06 8.38 1.28
N LEU A 118 -8.63 7.21 0.97
CA LEU A 118 -9.90 6.74 1.54
C LEU A 118 -9.83 6.60 3.06
N ARG A 119 -8.70 6.14 3.59
CA ARG A 119 -8.49 6.03 5.03
C ARG A 119 -8.48 7.41 5.70
N ARG A 120 -7.77 8.39 5.13
CA ARG A 120 -7.76 9.77 5.63
C ARG A 120 -9.14 10.42 5.56
N GLU A 121 -9.91 10.13 4.50
CA GLU A 121 -11.31 10.57 4.40
C GLU A 121 -12.21 9.93 5.48
N GLY A 122 -11.94 8.69 5.90
CA GLY A 122 -12.71 7.99 6.93
C GLY A 122 -12.47 8.53 8.35
N GLU A 123 -11.24 8.95 8.67
CA GLU A 123 -10.87 9.44 10.01
C GLU A 123 -11.57 10.75 10.40
N VAL A 124 -12.00 11.58 9.43
CA VAL A 124 -12.70 12.87 9.67
C VAL A 124 -14.24 12.73 9.73
N LYS A 125 -14.77 11.53 9.46
CA LYS A 125 -16.23 11.28 9.34
C LYS A 125 -16.89 10.71 10.60
N GLN A 126 -16.14 10.54 11.69
CA GLN A 126 -16.70 10.04 12.94
C GLN A 126 -16.81 11.18 13.96
N VAL A 127 -18.03 11.50 14.35
CA VAL A 127 -18.32 12.53 15.36
C VAL A 127 -19.35 11.97 16.32
N ALA A 128 -18.99 11.93 17.59
CA ALA A 128 -19.91 11.53 18.65
C ALA A 128 -19.44 12.11 19.98
N PHE A 129 -20.37 12.68 20.74
CA PHE A 129 -20.10 13.10 22.11
C PHE A 129 -21.21 12.65 23.04
N SER A 130 -20.85 12.49 24.30
CA SER A 130 -21.80 12.29 25.40
C SER A 130 -21.21 12.91 26.66
N ALA A 131 -22.00 13.75 27.33
CA ALA A 131 -21.59 14.49 28.51
C ALA A 131 -22.71 14.57 29.55
N SER A 132 -22.34 14.72 30.82
CA SER A 132 -23.25 15.00 31.94
C SER A 132 -22.97 16.37 32.57
N LEU A 133 -24.00 16.94 33.19
CA LEU A 133 -24.02 18.35 33.57
C LEU A 133 -22.89 18.70 34.55
N MET A 134 -22.74 17.93 35.62
CA MET A 134 -21.71 18.13 36.64
C MET A 134 -20.58 17.10 36.52
N ASP A 135 -19.34 17.58 36.74
CA ASP A 135 -18.14 16.74 36.86
C ASP A 135 -18.00 16.12 38.25
N SER A 136 -18.37 16.89 39.28
CA SER A 136 -18.43 16.43 40.67
C SER A 136 -19.45 17.28 41.45
N GLY A 137 -19.85 16.77 42.62
CA GLY A 137 -20.82 17.42 43.50
C GLY A 137 -22.26 17.08 43.17
N SER A 138 -23.18 17.76 43.85
CA SER A 138 -24.61 17.48 43.81
C SER A 138 -25.41 18.76 44.06
N GLY A 139 -26.44 19.01 43.27
CA GLY A 139 -27.34 20.13 43.48
C GLY A 139 -28.15 20.55 42.27
N ASP A 140 -29.04 21.51 42.50
CA ASP A 140 -29.79 22.18 41.44
C ASP A 140 -28.98 23.33 40.82
N ILE A 141 -29.07 23.45 39.50
CA ILE A 141 -28.70 24.65 38.76
C ILE A 141 -29.96 25.49 38.54
N GLY A 142 -29.85 26.80 38.76
CA GLY A 142 -30.97 27.74 38.76
C GLY A 142 -31.74 27.75 40.10
N PRO A 143 -32.92 28.39 40.15
CA PRO A 143 -33.60 29.04 39.05
C PRO A 143 -32.93 30.36 38.63
N PHE A 144 -32.83 30.57 37.33
CA PHE A 144 -32.38 31.84 36.74
C PHE A 144 -33.57 32.63 36.21
N ASN A 145 -33.49 33.95 36.22
CA ASN A 145 -34.55 34.83 35.72
C ASN A 145 -34.63 34.91 34.18
N ALA A 146 -33.68 34.31 33.47
CA ALA A 146 -33.63 34.23 32.02
C ALA A 146 -33.15 32.84 31.60
N GLN A 147 -33.27 32.52 30.30
CA GLN A 147 -32.69 31.30 29.77
C GLN A 147 -31.16 31.35 29.82
N THR A 148 -30.56 30.37 30.49
CA THR A 148 -29.11 30.33 30.74
C THR A 148 -28.49 29.13 30.03
N PRO A 149 -27.37 29.28 29.30
CA PRO A 149 -26.66 28.14 28.69
C PRO A 149 -26.28 27.07 29.72
N LEU A 150 -26.52 25.80 29.38
CA LEU A 150 -26.09 24.66 30.16
C LEU A 150 -24.73 24.17 29.65
N VAL A 151 -23.77 24.05 30.56
CA VAL A 151 -22.41 23.58 30.27
C VAL A 151 -22.24 22.20 30.90
N PHE A 152 -22.17 21.15 30.09
CA PHE A 152 -22.01 19.78 30.56
C PHE A 152 -20.52 19.49 30.74
N ARG A 153 -20.07 19.59 31.99
CA ARG A 153 -18.64 19.62 32.31
C ARG A 153 -17.98 18.25 32.24
N ARG A 154 -18.73 17.19 32.51
CA ARG A 154 -18.20 15.83 32.50
C ARG A 154 -18.37 15.22 31.11
N VAL A 155 -17.25 15.02 30.41
CA VAL A 155 -17.27 14.44 29.07
C VAL A 155 -16.91 12.97 29.16
N VAL A 156 -17.83 12.09 28.75
CA VAL A 156 -17.61 10.65 28.67
C VAL A 156 -16.94 10.27 27.34
N THR A 157 -17.47 10.82 26.25
CA THR A 157 -16.98 10.59 24.89
C THR A 157 -16.96 11.90 24.12
N ASN A 158 -15.96 12.11 23.28
CA ASN A 158 -15.86 13.28 22.39
C ASN A 158 -15.04 12.99 21.13
N ILE A 159 -15.47 11.98 20.36
CA ILE A 159 -14.85 11.64 19.09
C ILE A 159 -15.07 12.78 18.09
N GLY A 160 -14.00 13.19 17.42
CA GLY A 160 -14.00 14.36 16.54
C GLY A 160 -13.83 15.70 17.28
N ASN A 161 -13.74 15.70 18.62
CA ASN A 161 -13.55 16.89 19.45
C ASN A 161 -14.53 18.05 19.15
N ALA A 162 -15.76 17.70 18.76
CA ALA A 162 -16.78 18.66 18.33
C ALA A 162 -17.52 19.32 19.52
N TYR A 163 -17.50 18.71 20.71
CA TYR A 163 -18.08 19.28 21.92
C TYR A 163 -17.04 19.99 22.79
N ASN A 164 -17.36 21.18 23.29
CA ASN A 164 -16.51 21.96 24.18
C ASN A 164 -17.10 22.03 25.61
N PRO A 165 -16.50 21.36 26.61
CA PRO A 165 -17.02 21.34 27.99
C PRO A 165 -16.83 22.64 28.77
N ASN A 166 -16.10 23.62 28.23
CA ASN A 166 -15.98 24.93 28.85
C ASN A 166 -17.12 25.88 28.45
N THR A 167 -17.72 25.67 27.28
CA THR A 167 -18.78 26.53 26.74
C THR A 167 -20.14 25.85 26.66
N GLY A 168 -20.18 24.51 26.66
CA GLY A 168 -21.39 23.72 26.46
C GLY A 168 -21.79 23.55 25.00
N PHE A 169 -20.93 23.95 24.06
CA PHE A 169 -21.25 24.02 22.64
C PHE A 169 -20.75 22.80 21.89
N PHE A 170 -21.61 22.25 21.05
CA PHE A 170 -21.22 21.39 19.94
C PHE A 170 -21.04 22.24 18.68
N ILE A 171 -19.93 22.08 17.97
CA ILE A 171 -19.66 22.76 16.70
C ILE A 171 -19.49 21.69 15.62
N ALA A 172 -20.33 21.70 14.58
CA ALA A 172 -20.28 20.71 13.52
C ALA A 172 -18.94 20.81 12.74
N PRO A 173 -18.07 19.79 12.79
CA PRO A 173 -16.78 19.82 12.10
C PRO A 173 -16.90 19.51 10.60
N VAL A 174 -17.97 18.81 10.21
CA VAL A 174 -18.28 18.43 8.83
C VAL A 174 -19.76 18.68 8.57
N ARG A 175 -20.12 18.87 7.29
CA ARG A 175 -21.51 18.96 6.88
C ARG A 175 -22.14 17.57 6.91
N GLY A 176 -23.31 17.44 7.52
CA GLY A 176 -23.95 16.14 7.67
C GLY A 176 -25.23 16.15 8.47
N VAL A 177 -25.84 14.98 8.59
CA VAL A 177 -27.03 14.76 9.40
C VAL A 177 -26.60 14.26 10.78
N TYR A 178 -26.98 15.00 11.81
CA TYR A 178 -26.64 14.72 13.20
C TYR A 178 -27.89 14.43 14.00
N HIS A 179 -27.79 13.50 14.95
CA HIS A 179 -28.82 13.30 15.97
C HIS A 179 -28.33 13.86 17.30
N PHE A 180 -29.21 14.54 18.02
CA PHE A 180 -28.98 15.04 19.36
C PHE A 180 -30.11 14.59 20.27
N GLU A 181 -29.76 14.25 21.50
CA GLU A 181 -30.72 13.92 22.54
C GLU A 181 -30.22 14.45 23.87
N PHE A 182 -31.17 14.81 24.74
CA PHE A 182 -30.85 15.23 26.09
C PHE A 182 -31.88 14.71 27.07
N TYR A 183 -31.40 14.47 28.28
CA TYR A 183 -32.19 14.03 29.42
C TYR A 183 -31.87 14.98 30.56
N PHE A 184 -32.89 15.38 31.32
CA PHE A 184 -32.70 16.13 32.55
C PHE A 184 -33.50 15.51 33.68
N TYR A 185 -32.97 15.69 34.89
CA TYR A 185 -33.66 15.37 36.12
C TYR A 185 -33.92 16.64 36.92
N GLY A 186 -35.02 16.65 37.66
CA GLY A 186 -35.34 17.72 38.58
C GLY A 186 -36.21 17.26 39.73
N HIS A 187 -36.00 17.84 40.90
CA HIS A 187 -36.90 17.65 42.02
C HIS A 187 -38.18 18.46 41.83
N GLY A 188 -39.32 17.88 42.21
CA GLY A 188 -40.60 18.56 42.20
C GLY A 188 -40.58 19.77 43.13
N HIS A 189 -41.16 20.88 42.68
CA HIS A 189 -41.17 22.14 43.41
C HIS A 189 -42.46 22.92 43.11
N ALA A 190 -43.04 23.55 44.13
CA ALA A 190 -44.33 24.23 44.02
C ALA A 190 -44.35 25.35 42.96
N SER A 191 -43.23 26.06 42.79
CA SER A 191 -43.16 27.26 41.93
C SER A 191 -42.18 27.16 40.76
N HIS A 192 -41.45 26.05 40.63
CA HIS A 192 -40.40 25.90 39.63
C HIS A 192 -40.55 24.54 38.95
N GLY A 193 -40.64 24.53 37.62
CA GLY A 193 -40.48 23.30 36.84
C GLY A 193 -39.01 23.00 36.55
N SER A 194 -38.79 22.01 35.73
CA SER A 194 -37.50 21.62 35.16
C SER A 194 -37.62 21.61 33.65
N GLY A 195 -36.68 22.24 32.96
CA GLY A 195 -36.73 22.23 31.50
C GLY A 195 -35.50 22.79 30.85
N ALA A 196 -35.20 22.22 29.69
CA ALA A 196 -34.11 22.61 28.83
C ALA A 196 -34.58 22.69 27.37
N ALA A 197 -34.02 23.64 26.65
CA ALA A 197 -34.31 23.91 25.25
C ALA A 197 -33.02 23.81 24.43
N LEU A 198 -33.10 23.13 23.29
CA LEU A 198 -32.02 22.96 22.33
C LEU A 198 -32.05 24.09 21.31
N PHE A 199 -30.88 24.67 21.08
CA PHE A 199 -30.67 25.76 20.15
C PHE A 199 -29.70 25.37 19.04
N LYS A 200 -29.97 25.85 17.82
CA LYS A 200 -29.03 25.84 16.69
C LYS A 200 -28.75 27.29 16.29
N ASN A 201 -27.50 27.73 16.33
CA ASN A 201 -27.08 29.09 15.95
C ASN A 201 -27.91 30.22 16.61
N GLY A 202 -28.44 30.00 17.82
CA GLY A 202 -29.30 30.95 18.53
C GLY A 202 -30.80 30.84 18.23
N GLU A 203 -31.20 30.01 17.27
CA GLU A 203 -32.61 29.65 17.03
C GLU A 203 -33.05 28.54 17.99
N HIS A 204 -34.20 28.71 18.64
CA HIS A 204 -34.80 27.68 19.48
C HIS A 204 -35.43 26.60 18.61
N ILE A 205 -34.95 25.36 18.75
CA ILE A 205 -35.43 24.21 17.98
C ILE A 205 -36.54 23.49 18.76
N PHE A 206 -36.22 22.83 19.87
CA PHE A 206 -37.18 22.11 20.71
C PHE A 206 -36.88 22.27 22.19
N ILE A 207 -37.90 21.98 23.00
CA ILE A 207 -37.88 22.02 24.46
C ILE A 207 -38.38 20.69 25.04
N ALA A 208 -37.86 20.31 26.18
CA ALA A 208 -38.58 19.47 27.14
C ALA A 208 -38.73 20.25 28.44
N TYR A 209 -39.94 20.24 29.00
CA TYR A 209 -40.29 20.96 30.22
C TYR A 209 -41.29 20.12 31.01
N GLU A 210 -41.00 19.95 32.29
CA GLU A 210 -41.81 19.21 33.24
C GLU A 210 -42.05 20.07 34.47
N HIS A 211 -43.24 19.99 35.06
CA HIS A 211 -43.52 20.65 36.33
C HIS A 211 -44.43 19.80 37.19
N GLN A 212 -43.95 19.47 38.38
CA GLN A 212 -44.74 18.86 39.43
C GLN A 212 -44.34 19.43 40.79
N SER A 213 -45.27 19.40 41.74
CA SER A 213 -45.07 20.06 43.04
C SER A 213 -44.22 19.25 44.04
N SER A 214 -44.04 17.95 43.82
CA SER A 214 -43.34 17.02 44.74
C SER A 214 -42.66 15.87 43.99
N TYR A 215 -41.84 15.04 44.66
CA TYR A 215 -41.06 13.94 44.06
C TYR A 215 -40.01 14.40 43.04
N SER A 216 -39.93 13.77 41.87
CA SER A 216 -38.99 14.12 40.80
C SER A 216 -39.55 13.93 39.39
N VAL A 217 -39.07 14.74 38.45
CA VAL A 217 -39.35 14.66 37.02
C VAL A 217 -38.11 14.24 36.27
N ASN A 218 -38.33 13.50 35.19
CA ASN A 218 -37.33 13.18 34.18
C ASN A 218 -37.90 13.62 32.83
N GLY A 219 -37.31 14.65 32.24
CA GLY A 219 -37.70 15.13 30.92
C GLY A 219 -36.63 14.79 29.90
N ALA A 220 -37.05 14.55 28.66
CA ALA A 220 -36.16 14.25 27.56
C ALA A 220 -36.73 14.76 26.23
N ASN A 221 -35.85 15.10 25.30
CA ASN A 221 -36.21 15.33 23.90
C ASN A 221 -35.02 15.03 22.99
N GLY A 222 -35.27 14.87 21.70
CA GLY A 222 -34.23 14.64 20.70
C GLY A 222 -34.61 15.16 19.32
N VAL A 223 -33.61 15.42 18.50
CA VAL A 223 -33.78 15.97 17.15
C VAL A 223 -32.71 15.48 16.21
N THR A 224 -33.08 15.29 14.94
CA THR A 224 -32.15 15.07 13.85
C THR A 224 -32.07 16.34 12.99
N LEU A 225 -30.85 16.88 12.82
CA LEU A 225 -30.61 18.14 12.13
C LEU A 225 -29.59 17.94 11.00
N LEU A 226 -29.85 18.57 9.85
CA LEU A 226 -28.81 18.85 8.87
C LEU A 226 -28.00 20.05 9.35
N LEU A 227 -26.70 19.85 9.55
CA LEU A 227 -25.76 20.88 9.98
C LEU A 227 -24.75 21.18 8.87
N GLU A 228 -24.45 22.47 8.72
CA GLU A 228 -23.32 22.96 7.95
C GLU A 228 -22.07 23.05 8.83
N VAL A 229 -20.89 23.09 8.21
CA VAL A 229 -19.62 23.23 8.95
C VAL A 229 -19.64 24.52 9.77
N GLY A 230 -19.37 24.41 11.07
CA GLY A 230 -19.37 25.54 12.00
C GLY A 230 -20.73 25.85 12.64
N ASP A 231 -21.81 25.17 12.28
CA ASP A 231 -23.09 25.28 12.99
C ASP A 231 -22.91 24.89 14.46
N VAL A 232 -23.50 25.68 15.35
CA VAL A 232 -23.37 25.53 16.80
C VAL A 232 -24.68 25.01 17.39
N VAL A 233 -24.62 23.90 18.12
CA VAL A 233 -25.76 23.30 18.84
C VAL A 233 -25.47 23.25 20.34
N PHE A 234 -26.43 23.69 21.16
CA PHE A 234 -26.26 23.73 22.61
C PHE A 234 -27.62 23.78 23.34
N LEU A 235 -27.60 23.55 24.65
CA LEU A 235 -28.79 23.62 25.50
C LEU A 235 -28.81 24.90 26.34
N ARG A 236 -30.02 25.41 26.57
CA ARG A 236 -30.29 26.41 27.60
C ARG A 236 -31.31 25.88 28.58
N GLN A 237 -31.07 26.13 29.86
CA GLN A 237 -32.07 25.98 30.90
C GLN A 237 -33.22 26.96 30.65
N TRP A 238 -34.46 26.49 30.80
CA TRP A 238 -35.63 27.35 30.71
C TRP A 238 -35.66 28.36 31.87
N GLN A 239 -36.19 29.56 31.61
CA GLN A 239 -36.30 30.59 32.65
C GLN A 239 -37.13 30.10 33.84
N SER A 240 -36.70 30.47 35.04
CA SER A 240 -37.32 30.10 36.33
C SER A 240 -37.46 28.60 36.57
N SER A 241 -36.76 27.75 35.81
CA SER A 241 -36.72 26.30 36.02
C SER A 241 -35.53 25.91 36.89
N ARG A 242 -35.49 24.67 37.36
CA ARG A 242 -34.37 24.06 38.09
C ARG A 242 -33.99 22.75 37.42
N ILE A 243 -32.70 22.44 37.32
CA ILE A 243 -32.22 21.14 36.83
C ILE A 243 -31.21 20.60 37.84
N PHE A 244 -31.40 19.37 38.27
CA PHE A 244 -30.55 18.72 39.24
C PHE A 244 -29.59 17.73 38.57
N ASP A 245 -28.38 17.66 39.12
CA ASP A 245 -27.42 16.60 38.80
C ASP A 245 -26.59 16.26 40.04
N ASN A 246 -26.00 15.06 40.04
CA ASN A 246 -25.12 14.60 41.10
C ASN A 246 -24.12 13.55 40.56
N GLU A 247 -23.48 12.80 41.46
CA GLU A 247 -22.52 11.75 41.13
C GLU A 247 -23.11 10.58 40.32
N ASN A 248 -24.44 10.47 40.21
CA ASN A 248 -25.12 9.49 39.35
C ASN A 248 -25.36 9.99 37.92
N HIS A 249 -25.02 11.25 37.63
CA HIS A 249 -25.04 11.82 36.27
C HIS A 249 -26.41 11.70 35.56
N HIS A 250 -27.46 12.20 36.21
CA HIS A 250 -28.84 12.11 35.74
C HIS A 250 -29.11 12.98 34.52
N THR A 251 -28.44 14.13 34.42
CA THR A 251 -28.68 15.11 33.37
C THR A 251 -27.60 15.02 32.31
N THR A 252 -27.97 14.60 31.10
CA THR A 252 -27.05 14.26 30.01
C THR A 252 -27.41 14.95 28.70
N PHE A 253 -26.38 15.19 27.88
CA PHE A 253 -26.50 15.68 26.53
C PHE A 253 -25.55 14.89 25.63
N SER A 254 -26.11 14.31 24.57
CA SER A 254 -25.38 13.47 23.63
C SER A 254 -25.74 13.86 22.20
N GLY A 255 -24.81 13.60 21.29
CA GLY A 255 -25.08 13.74 19.87
C GLY A 255 -24.01 13.10 19.01
N HIS A 256 -24.39 12.70 17.81
CA HIS A 256 -23.50 12.00 16.88
C HIS A 256 -23.88 12.27 15.42
N LEU A 257 -22.88 12.18 14.54
CA LEU A 257 -23.05 12.20 13.09
C LEU A 257 -23.64 10.86 12.64
N ILE A 258 -24.74 10.92 11.91
CA ILE A 258 -25.35 9.74 11.27
C ILE A 258 -24.64 9.47 9.95
N PHE A 259 -24.55 10.49 9.08
CA PHE A 259 -23.79 10.44 7.83
C PHE A 259 -23.45 11.84 7.31
N THR A 260 -22.33 11.94 6.60
CA THR A 260 -21.92 13.16 5.88
C THR A 260 -22.72 13.38 4.60
N MET A 261 -22.85 14.65 4.17
CA MET A 261 -23.48 15.04 2.90
C MET A 261 -22.47 15.42 1.82
#